data_AF-A0A2V6FBH6-F1
#
_entry.id   AF-A0A2V6FBH6-F1
#
_cell.length_a   1.000
_cell.length_b   1.000
_cell.length_c   1.000
_cell.angle_alpha   90.00
_cell.angle_beta   90.00
_cell.angle_gamma   90.00
#
_symmetry.space_group_name_H-M   'P 1'
#
loop_
_entity.id
_entity.type
_entity.pdbx_description
1 polymer ?
#
loop_
_entity_poly.entity_id
_entity_poly.type
_entity_poly.pdbx_seq_one_letter_code
_entity_poly.pdbx_strand_id
1 'polypeptide(L)'
;MTDLALACGWTPRPTRLISIAPTKFSNAPVARAAKRSEGKATWPGRKQVFRACGDDGHFSFDTLALEDQKPPGTLLLVPVMRNGQPLETPTPLIELRQRVTQEVARLPEELKKPEPAQAYPVDISPGLRALAAELDRASN
;
A
#
# COMPACT_ATOMS: atom_id res chain seq x y z
N MET A 1 25.46 -32.23 -12.53
CA MET A 1 24.29 -32.59 -11.70
C MET A 1 23.30 -31.45 -11.82
N THR A 2 22.32 -31.67 -12.67
CA THR A 2 21.21 -30.78 -13.03
C THR A 2 20.31 -30.58 -11.80
N ASP A 3 20.12 -29.34 -11.38
CA ASP A 3 19.20 -29.01 -10.30
C ASP A 3 17.77 -29.00 -10.86
N LEU A 4 16.98 -29.96 -10.38
CA LEU A 4 15.66 -30.33 -10.83
C LEU A 4 14.60 -29.46 -10.14
N ALA A 5 14.76 -28.13 -10.16
CA ALA A 5 13.87 -27.19 -9.48
C ALA A 5 12.94 -26.41 -10.45
N LEU A 6 12.82 -26.84 -11.70
CA LEU A 6 12.03 -26.19 -12.75
C LEU A 6 10.65 -26.83 -13.02
N ALA A 7 10.17 -27.74 -12.15
CA ALA A 7 8.94 -28.51 -12.39
C ALA A 7 7.73 -28.11 -11.52
N CYS A 8 7.86 -27.14 -10.60
CA CYS A 8 6.73 -26.63 -9.83
C CYS A 8 6.68 -25.11 -9.96
N GLY A 9 5.73 -24.60 -10.75
CA GLY A 9 5.49 -23.17 -11.00
C GLY A 9 5.00 -22.38 -9.79
N TRP A 10 5.74 -22.43 -8.68
CA TRP A 10 5.53 -21.57 -7.51
C TRP A 10 6.36 -20.31 -7.68
N THR A 11 5.70 -19.20 -8.04
CA THR A 11 6.28 -17.86 -7.90
C THR A 11 6.72 -17.61 -6.46
N PRO A 12 7.81 -16.86 -6.19
CA PRO A 12 8.21 -16.52 -4.83
C PRO A 12 7.04 -15.88 -4.07
N ARG A 13 6.80 -16.34 -2.83
CA ARG A 13 5.70 -15.85 -1.98
C ARG A 13 5.79 -14.31 -1.88
N PRO A 14 4.67 -13.56 -1.97
CA PRO A 14 4.70 -12.13 -1.73
C PRO A 14 5.23 -11.90 -0.31
N THR A 15 6.37 -11.23 -0.20
CA THR A 15 6.94 -10.87 1.09
C THR A 15 6.05 -9.79 1.69
N ARG A 16 5.15 -10.16 2.60
CA ARG A 16 4.43 -9.19 3.43
C ARG A 16 5.40 -8.61 4.46
N LEU A 17 5.90 -7.41 4.22
CA LEU A 17 6.61 -6.65 5.25
C LEU A 17 5.59 -5.92 6.12
N ILE A 18 5.34 -6.42 7.33
CA ILE A 18 4.64 -5.65 8.35
C ILE A 18 5.69 -4.79 9.05
N SER A 19 5.63 -3.48 8.84
CA SER A 19 6.44 -2.51 9.57
C SER A 19 5.55 -1.68 10.48
N ILE A 20 5.99 -1.46 11.71
CA ILE A 20 5.32 -0.56 12.64
C ILE A 20 5.71 0.86 12.22
N ALA A 21 4.80 1.52 11.50
CA ALA A 21 4.77 2.97 11.52
C ALA A 21 4.21 3.38 12.89
N PRO A 22 4.81 4.33 13.62
CA PRO A 22 4.27 4.74 14.89
C PRO A 22 2.84 5.24 14.69
N THR A 23 1.90 4.63 15.40
CA THR A 23 0.50 5.05 15.50
C THR A 23 0.17 5.08 16.98
N LYS A 24 0.14 6.26 17.59
CA LYS A 24 -0.53 6.43 18.88
C LYS A 24 -2.02 6.65 18.59
N PHE A 25 -2.89 5.96 19.32
CA PHE A 25 -4.35 6.17 19.30
C PHE A 25 -4.78 7.43 20.08
N SER A 26 -3.84 8.27 20.53
CA SER A 26 -4.08 9.54 21.22
C SER A 26 -3.51 10.71 20.44
N ASN A 27 -4.06 11.92 20.64
CA ASN A 27 -3.62 13.19 20.03
C ASN A 27 -2.19 13.65 20.42
N ALA A 28 -1.37 12.79 21.04
CA ALA A 28 0.02 13.11 21.33
C ALA A 28 0.87 13.03 20.05
N PRO A 29 1.96 13.83 19.92
CA PRO A 29 2.82 13.78 18.74
C PRO A 29 3.35 12.37 18.52
N VAL A 30 3.07 11.85 17.32
CA VAL A 30 3.51 10.55 16.84
C VAL A 30 4.98 10.68 16.42
N ALA A 31 5.85 9.87 17.01
CA ALA A 31 7.25 9.81 16.59
C ALA A 31 7.32 9.47 15.09
N ARG A 32 8.01 10.29 14.31
CA ARG A 32 8.18 10.05 12.87
C ARG A 32 9.45 9.21 12.69
N ALA A 33 9.33 7.89 12.81
CA ALA A 33 10.47 6.97 12.67
C ALA A 33 10.41 6.20 11.34
N ALA A 34 11.54 6.11 10.66
CA ALA A 34 11.77 5.23 9.52
C ALA A 34 12.67 4.06 9.97
N LYS A 35 12.45 2.87 9.43
CA LYS A 35 13.36 1.75 9.62
C LYS A 35 14.47 1.81 8.57
N ARG A 36 15.73 1.57 8.98
CA ARG A 36 16.93 1.80 8.16
C ARG A 36 17.74 0.53 7.84
N SER A 37 17.30 -0.63 8.30
CA SER A 37 17.95 -1.89 7.97
C SER A 37 17.74 -2.22 6.49
N GLU A 38 18.77 -2.75 5.84
CA GLU A 38 18.70 -3.29 4.49
C GLU A 38 17.56 -4.32 4.39
N GLY A 39 16.75 -4.21 3.34
CA GLY A 39 15.53 -5.02 3.16
C GLY A 39 14.35 -4.69 4.09
N LYS A 40 14.45 -3.66 4.94
CA LYS A 40 13.36 -3.20 5.84
C LYS A 40 13.23 -1.68 5.85
N ALA A 41 13.72 -0.99 4.83
CA ALA A 41 13.56 0.45 4.69
C ALA A 41 12.08 0.82 4.57
N THR A 42 11.59 1.71 5.42
CA THR A 42 10.16 2.07 5.46
C THR A 42 9.97 3.58 5.48
N TRP A 43 8.95 4.06 4.77
CA TRP A 43 8.59 5.48 4.77
C TRP A 43 8.10 5.93 6.16
N PRO A 44 8.58 7.06 6.68
CA PRO A 44 8.23 7.56 8.01
C PRO A 44 6.78 8.05 8.09
N GLY A 45 6.29 8.21 9.32
CA GLY A 45 4.99 8.83 9.59
C GLY A 45 3.77 7.95 9.29
N ARG A 46 2.60 8.49 9.64
CA ARG A 46 1.28 7.90 9.32
C ARG A 46 0.98 8.14 7.85
N LYS A 47 0.57 7.10 7.15
CA LYS A 47 0.44 7.10 5.69
C LYS A 47 -0.95 6.68 5.25
N GLN A 48 -1.31 7.14 4.07
CA GLN A 48 -2.50 6.75 3.32
C GLN A 48 -2.10 6.40 1.88
N VAL A 49 -2.89 5.54 1.24
CA VAL A 49 -2.74 5.17 -0.16
C VAL A 49 -3.94 5.69 -0.94
N PHE A 50 -3.66 6.35 -2.06
CA PHE A 50 -4.65 6.96 -2.94
C PHE A 50 -4.55 6.30 -4.31
N ARG A 51 -5.66 5.84 -4.86
CA ARG A 51 -5.71 5.24 -6.20
C ARG A 51 -6.19 6.24 -7.23
N ALA A 52 -5.37 6.50 -8.25
CA ALA A 52 -5.74 7.27 -9.41
C ALA A 52 -6.42 6.38 -10.46
N CYS A 53 -7.44 6.91 -11.11
CA CYS A 53 -8.10 6.27 -12.24
C CYS A 53 -7.83 7.10 -13.50
N GLY A 54 -7.55 6.44 -14.61
CA GLY A 54 -7.46 7.08 -15.91
C GLY A 54 -8.84 7.47 -16.44
N ASP A 55 -8.85 8.26 -17.51
CA ASP A 55 -10.08 8.67 -18.20
C ASP A 55 -10.82 7.47 -18.83
N ASP A 56 -10.13 6.34 -19.02
CA ASP A 56 -10.66 5.06 -19.48
C ASP A 56 -11.38 4.26 -18.37
N GLY A 57 -11.41 4.78 -17.13
CA GLY A 57 -12.02 4.13 -15.98
C GLY A 57 -11.15 3.05 -15.32
N HIS A 58 -9.99 2.75 -15.88
CA HIS A 58 -9.03 1.81 -15.32
C HIS A 58 -8.16 2.46 -14.23
N PHE A 59 -7.59 1.63 -13.37
CA PHE A 59 -6.61 2.05 -12.38
C PHE A 59 -5.28 2.38 -13.04
N SER A 60 -4.77 3.59 -12.78
CA SER A 60 -3.58 4.11 -13.45
C SER A 60 -2.34 3.97 -12.57
N PHE A 61 -2.38 4.49 -11.34
CA PHE A 61 -1.29 4.41 -10.37
C PHE A 61 -1.83 4.59 -8.94
N ASP A 62 -1.03 4.20 -7.95
CA ASP A 62 -1.31 4.51 -6.55
C ASP A 62 -0.31 5.56 -6.02
N THR A 63 -0.74 6.46 -5.16
CA THR A 63 0.12 7.42 -4.45
C THR A 63 0.18 7.08 -2.96
N LEU A 64 1.39 6.90 -2.43
CA LEU A 64 1.64 6.82 -0.99
C LEU A 64 1.96 8.23 -0.45
N ALA A 65 1.09 8.71 0.44
CA ALA A 65 1.25 10.04 1.04
C ALA A 65 1.10 9.99 2.56
N LEU A 66 1.45 11.09 3.22
CA LEU A 66 1.13 11.29 4.63
C LEU A 66 -0.40 11.36 4.78
N GLU A 67 -0.92 10.88 5.90
CA GLU A 67 -2.38 10.82 6.16
C GLU A 67 -3.05 12.21 6.17
N ASP A 68 -2.33 13.24 6.57
CA ASP A 68 -2.80 14.64 6.59
C ASP A 68 -2.76 15.30 5.21
N GLN A 69 -2.18 14.63 4.21
CA GLN A 69 -2.16 15.09 2.82
C GLN A 69 -3.29 14.46 2.02
N LYS A 70 -3.76 15.19 1.01
CA LYS A 70 -4.90 14.79 0.17
C LYS A 70 -4.55 14.91 -1.32
N PRO A 71 -3.61 14.10 -1.85
CA PRO A 71 -3.44 13.99 -3.30
C PRO A 71 -4.76 13.52 -3.96
N PRO A 72 -4.94 13.74 -5.26
CA PRO A 72 -6.10 13.25 -5.98
C PRO A 72 -6.17 11.72 -5.97
N GLY A 73 -7.38 11.17 -6.05
CA GLY A 73 -7.62 9.73 -6.09
C GLY A 73 -8.53 9.22 -4.96
N THR A 74 -8.81 7.93 -5.01
CA THR A 74 -9.68 7.25 -4.03
C THR A 74 -8.86 6.69 -2.87
N LEU A 75 -9.30 6.92 -1.63
CA LEU A 75 -8.67 6.37 -0.43
C LEU A 75 -8.79 4.84 -0.42
N LEU A 76 -7.66 4.13 -0.23
CA LEU A 76 -7.67 2.67 -0.13
C LEU A 76 -7.67 2.14 1.31
N LEU A 77 -7.11 2.90 2.27
CA LEU A 77 -7.18 2.52 3.69
C LEU A 77 -8.38 3.19 4.35
N VAL A 78 -9.32 2.37 4.81
CA VAL A 78 -10.50 2.80 5.58
C VAL A 78 -10.41 2.28 7.01
N PRO A 79 -10.86 3.04 8.02
CA PRO A 79 -10.83 2.60 9.40
C PRO A 79 -11.87 1.49 9.63
N VAL A 80 -11.43 0.32 10.08
CA VAL A 80 -12.31 -0.83 10.38
C VAL A 80 -12.52 -1.06 11.88
N MET A 81 -11.68 -0.45 12.73
CA MET A 81 -11.72 -0.60 14.18
C MET A 81 -11.26 0.71 14.85
N ARG A 82 -11.87 1.06 15.99
CA ARG A 82 -11.45 2.16 16.86
C ARG A 82 -11.59 1.74 18.32
N ASN A 83 -10.57 1.99 19.14
CA ASN A 83 -10.55 1.63 20.57
C ASN A 83 -10.89 0.14 20.84
N GLY A 84 -10.41 -0.76 19.97
CA GLY A 84 -10.68 -2.20 20.09
C GLY A 84 -12.09 -2.63 19.65
N GLN A 85 -12.93 -1.73 19.16
CA GLN A 85 -14.29 -2.01 18.70
C GLN A 85 -14.39 -1.90 17.17
N PRO A 86 -15.02 -2.86 16.47
CA PRO A 86 -15.33 -2.73 15.05
C PRO A 86 -16.19 -1.48 14.78
N LEU A 87 -15.91 -0.77 13.69
CA LEU A 87 -16.67 0.41 13.29
C LEU A 87 -17.90 0.08 12.44
N GLU A 88 -17.85 -1.04 11.71
CA GLU A 88 -18.90 -1.48 10.79
C GLU A 88 -19.17 -2.97 10.97
N THR A 89 -20.36 -3.41 10.58
CA THR A 89 -20.68 -4.83 10.47
C THR A 89 -19.90 -5.48 9.33
N PRO A 90 -19.48 -6.75 9.45
CA PRO A 90 -18.80 -7.45 8.37
C PRO A 90 -19.62 -7.44 7.07
N THR A 91 -19.00 -7.06 5.97
CA THR A 91 -19.61 -7.08 4.64
C THR A 91 -19.95 -8.53 4.23
N PRO A 92 -21.17 -8.80 3.72
CA PRO A 92 -21.54 -10.12 3.19
C PRO A 92 -20.60 -10.61 2.08
N LEU A 93 -20.36 -11.92 2.02
CA LEU A 93 -19.47 -12.52 1.00
C LEU A 93 -19.91 -12.23 -0.44
N ILE A 94 -21.21 -12.09 -0.69
CA ILE A 94 -21.74 -11.79 -2.03
C ILE A 94 -21.33 -10.39 -2.49
N GLU A 95 -21.40 -9.40 -1.60
CA GLU A 95 -21.00 -8.02 -1.86
C GLU A 95 -19.48 -7.92 -2.05
N LEU A 96 -18.71 -8.62 -1.21
CA LEU A 96 -17.26 -8.72 -1.36
C LEU A 96 -16.87 -9.31 -2.72
N ARG A 97 -17.56 -10.37 -3.17
CA ARG A 97 -17.32 -10.97 -4.49
C ARG A 97 -17.62 -9.98 -5.61
N GLN A 98 -18.76 -9.29 -5.55
CA GLN A 98 -19.14 -8.29 -6.55
C GLN A 98 -18.11 -7.16 -6.61
N ARG A 99 -17.69 -6.65 -5.45
CA ARG A 99 -16.64 -5.62 -5.36
C ARG A 99 -15.33 -6.08 -5.98
N VAL A 100 -14.85 -7.27 -5.64
CA VAL A 100 -13.60 -7.81 -6.20
C VAL A 100 -13.72 -7.95 -7.72
N THR A 101 -14.83 -8.49 -8.24
CA THR A 101 -15.05 -8.60 -9.68
C THR A 101 -15.00 -7.23 -10.37
N GLN A 102 -15.62 -6.20 -9.78
CA GLN A 102 -15.60 -4.84 -10.32
C GLN A 102 -14.21 -4.21 -10.26
N GLU A 103 -13.48 -4.36 -9.15
CA GLU A 103 -12.12 -3.81 -9.01
C GLU A 103 -11.13 -4.53 -9.94
N VAL A 104 -11.22 -5.85 -10.10
CA VAL A 104 -10.36 -6.60 -11.05
C VAL A 104 -10.66 -6.20 -12.49
N ALA A 105 -11.93 -5.98 -12.85
CA ALA A 105 -12.28 -5.49 -14.18
C ALA A 105 -11.68 -4.12 -14.49
N ARG A 106 -11.38 -3.31 -13.45
CA ARG A 106 -10.78 -1.98 -13.58
C ARG A 106 -9.25 -1.98 -13.60
N LEU A 107 -8.59 -3.13 -13.41
CA LEU A 107 -7.14 -3.19 -13.59
C LEU A 107 -6.78 -2.97 -15.07
N PRO A 108 -5.58 -2.44 -15.36
CA PRO A 108 -4.99 -2.54 -16.70
C PRO A 108 -4.97 -4.00 -17.20
N GLU A 109 -5.26 -4.21 -18.47
CA GLU A 109 -5.35 -5.56 -19.08
C GLU A 109 -4.08 -6.40 -18.89
N GLU A 110 -2.91 -5.76 -18.94
CA GLU A 110 -1.62 -6.42 -18.73
C GLU A 110 -1.50 -7.03 -17.34
N LEU A 111 -2.15 -6.45 -16.33
CA LEU A 111 -2.13 -6.91 -14.93
C LEU A 111 -3.18 -7.98 -14.63
N LYS A 112 -4.11 -8.25 -15.56
CA LYS A 112 -5.12 -9.32 -15.42
C LYS A 112 -4.56 -10.68 -15.84
N LYS A 113 -3.44 -10.69 -16.55
CA LYS A 113 -2.82 -11.87 -17.12
C LYS A 113 -1.82 -12.51 -16.14
N PRO A 114 -1.63 -13.83 -16.18
CA PRO A 114 -0.67 -14.52 -15.31
C PRO A 114 0.79 -14.29 -15.72
N GLU A 115 1.06 -13.84 -16.95
CA GLU A 115 2.40 -13.51 -17.41
C GLU A 115 3.00 -12.29 -16.68
N PRO A 116 4.33 -12.21 -16.55
CA PRO A 116 4.98 -11.02 -16.02
C PRO A 116 4.62 -9.77 -16.82
N ALA A 117 4.05 -8.78 -16.14
CA ALA A 117 3.75 -7.47 -16.68
C ALA A 117 4.65 -6.40 -16.04
N GLN A 118 4.61 -5.18 -16.58
CA GLN A 118 5.23 -4.05 -15.92
C GLN A 118 4.62 -3.87 -14.52
N ALA A 119 5.48 -3.57 -13.53
CA ALA A 119 5.02 -3.34 -12.17
C ALA A 119 4.01 -2.17 -12.13
N TYR A 120 2.90 -2.36 -11.43
CA TYR A 120 1.91 -1.32 -11.24
C TYR A 120 2.55 -0.09 -10.55
N PRO A 121 2.44 1.11 -11.14
CA PRO A 121 3.15 2.28 -10.66
C PRO A 121 2.66 2.73 -9.27
N VAL A 122 3.62 3.01 -8.40
CA VAL A 122 3.39 3.56 -7.06
C VAL A 122 4.25 4.81 -6.86
N ASP A 123 3.60 5.95 -6.76
CA ASP A 123 4.24 7.23 -6.53
C ASP A 123 4.36 7.56 -5.04
N ILE A 124 5.52 8.11 -4.66
CA ILE A 124 5.76 8.60 -3.30
C ILE A 124 5.60 10.12 -3.31
N SER A 125 4.64 10.61 -2.53
CA SER A 125 4.32 12.03 -2.46
C SER A 125 5.52 12.91 -2.07
N PRO A 126 5.56 14.18 -2.52
CA PRO A 126 6.60 15.12 -2.11
C PRO A 126 6.72 15.29 -0.59
N GLY A 127 5.60 15.29 0.13
CA GLY A 127 5.61 15.43 1.59
C GLY A 127 6.27 14.26 2.31
N LEU A 128 6.01 13.04 1.84
CA LEU A 128 6.60 11.84 2.41
C LEU A 128 8.12 11.77 2.13
N ARG A 129 8.56 12.20 0.95
CA ARG A 129 9.99 12.34 0.59
C ARG A 129 10.67 13.42 1.44
N ALA A 130 10.04 14.58 1.59
CA ALA A 130 10.57 15.67 2.40
C ALA A 130 10.76 15.25 3.86
N LEU A 131 9.78 14.53 4.43
CA LEU A 131 9.88 14.01 5.79
C LEU A 131 11.01 12.98 5.95
N ALA A 132 11.18 12.08 4.98
CA ALA A 132 12.30 11.14 5.01
C ALA A 132 13.65 11.87 5.02
N ALA A 133 13.83 12.84 4.11
CA ALA A 133 15.06 13.63 4.02
C ALA A 133 15.33 14.50 5.27
N GLU A 134 14.29 15.01 5.93
CA GLU A 134 14.40 15.71 7.22
C GLU A 134 14.96 14.78 8.31
N LEU A 135 14.38 13.58 8.45
CA LEU A 135 14.77 12.61 9.47
C LEU A 135 16.16 12.04 9.22
N ASP A 136 16.56 11.88 7.96
CA ASP A 136 17.91 11.42 7.62
C ASP A 136 18.96 12.48 7.94
N ARG A 137 18.69 13.76 7.68
CA ARG A 137 19.57 14.87 8.10
C ARG A 137 19.68 15.00 9.62
N ALA A 138 18.58 14.80 10.35
CA ALA A 138 18.57 14.91 11.82
C ALA A 138 19.23 13.71 12.53
N SER A 139 19.50 12.63 11.80
CA SER A 139 20.13 11.41 12.34
C SER A 139 21.63 11.32 12.04
N ASN A 140 22.21 12.36 11.42
CA ASN A 140 23.60 12.45 10.98
C ASN A 140 24.27 13.66 11.61
#